data_AF-M6YBA2-F1
#
_entry.id   AF-M6YBA2-F1
#
_cell.length_a   1.000
_cell.length_b   1.000
_cell.length_c   1.000
_cell.angle_alpha   90.00
_cell.angle_beta   90.00
_cell.angle_gamma   90.00
#
_symmetry.space_group_name_H-M   'P 1'
#
loop_
_entity.id
_entity.type
_entity.pdbx_description
1 polymer ?
#
loop_
_entity_poly.entity_id
_entity_poly.type
_entity_poly.pdbx_seq_one_letter_code
_entity_poly.pdbx_strand_id
1 'polypeptide(L)'
;MAEKNKLTKKELLKQSLKKSQTKESNNIILSNETKSIDPTINQLKDLYESVIMAHKRTVRNSIDFGEYLFEVKEKIGHGNFIPYIEKNKAYLGFDRRTASTYLRIYYYRELVKGCKNMAEAVRLIKTQENGLPQPEQRVEIEINPKLTTYKYSKGKKLYTIFKQSGKSKKGFNKIHLDFIRQFIEEELQKENERYNNKVSDLKSDLKHL
;
A
#
# COMPACT_ATOMS: atom_id res chain seq x y z
N MET A 1 32.64 -63.49 12.99
CA MET A 1 33.38 -62.22 12.83
C MET A 1 33.07 -61.67 11.44
N ALA A 2 32.59 -60.47 11.17
CA ALA A 2 32.01 -59.37 11.94
C ALA A 2 30.97 -58.74 11.00
N GLU A 3 29.69 -58.69 11.39
CA GLU A 3 28.61 -58.12 10.57
C GLU A 3 28.63 -56.59 10.63
N LYS A 4 28.59 -55.99 9.44
CA LYS A 4 28.60 -54.55 9.21
C LYS A 4 27.24 -53.97 9.57
N ASN A 5 27.20 -53.19 10.65
CA ASN A 5 26.06 -52.39 11.06
C ASN A 5 25.72 -51.33 9.98
N LYS A 6 24.71 -51.58 9.15
CA LYS A 6 24.15 -50.58 8.22
C LYS A 6 23.24 -49.64 9.00
N LEU A 7 23.64 -48.38 9.11
CA LEU A 7 22.80 -47.32 9.70
C LEU A 7 21.47 -47.19 8.96
N THR A 8 20.41 -46.99 9.73
CA THR A 8 19.05 -46.88 9.20
C THR A 8 18.79 -45.49 8.61
N LYS A 9 17.86 -45.41 7.64
CA LYS A 9 17.48 -44.17 6.92
C LYS A 9 17.11 -43.00 7.85
N LYS A 10 16.65 -43.31 9.07
CA LYS A 10 16.28 -42.34 10.12
C LYS A 10 17.50 -41.72 10.82
N GLU A 11 18.62 -42.45 10.91
CA GLU A 11 19.89 -41.97 11.46
C GLU A 11 20.64 -41.09 10.47
N LEU A 12 20.60 -41.44 9.18
CA LEU A 12 21.09 -40.58 8.10
C LEU A 12 20.36 -39.23 8.06
N LEU A 13 19.05 -39.24 8.30
CA LEU A 13 18.24 -38.01 8.37
C LEU A 13 18.56 -37.16 9.61
N LYS A 14 18.85 -37.79 10.76
CA LYS A 14 19.30 -37.07 11.96
C LYS A 14 20.72 -36.50 11.81
N GLN A 15 21.60 -37.18 11.07
CA GLN A 15 22.93 -36.64 10.74
C GLN A 15 22.84 -35.47 9.76
N SER A 16 21.94 -35.52 8.77
CA SER A 16 21.73 -34.38 7.85
C SER A 16 21.12 -33.17 8.56
N LEU A 17 20.21 -33.38 9.52
CA LEU A 17 19.62 -32.30 10.34
C LEU A 17 20.61 -31.70 11.36
N LYS A 18 21.57 -32.48 11.86
CA LYS A 18 22.65 -31.96 12.76
C LYS A 18 23.73 -31.18 12.02
N LYS A 19 23.99 -31.46 10.74
CA LYS A 19 24.94 -30.68 9.92
C LYS A 19 24.41 -29.28 9.55
N SER A 20 23.11 -29.04 9.68
CA SER A 20 22.48 -27.75 9.34
C SER A 20 22.49 -26.73 10.48
N GLN A 21 22.95 -27.08 11.69
CA GLN A 21 22.87 -26.21 12.87
C GLN A 21 24.21 -25.70 13.41
N THR A 22 25.33 -25.96 12.74
CA THR A 22 26.61 -25.29 13.05
C THR A 22 26.74 -24.06 12.15
N LYS A 23 26.43 -22.89 12.72
CA LYS A 23 26.77 -21.59 12.14
C LYS A 23 28.29 -21.47 12.10
N GLU A 24 28.87 -21.53 10.90
CA GLU A 24 30.08 -20.78 10.59
C GLU A 24 29.73 -19.73 9.56
N SER A 25 29.98 -18.48 9.94
CA SER A 25 29.91 -17.28 9.13
C SER A 25 30.92 -17.37 8.00
N ASN A 26 30.56 -18.01 6.90
CA ASN A 26 31.31 -17.92 5.66
C ASN A 26 30.47 -17.15 4.65
N ASN A 27 30.90 -15.92 4.37
CA ASN A 27 30.57 -15.20 3.14
C ASN A 27 31.03 -16.07 1.96
N ILE A 28 30.17 -16.98 1.50
CA ILE A 28 30.39 -17.65 0.23
C ILE A 28 29.99 -16.67 -0.85
N ILE A 29 30.96 -15.88 -1.31
CA ILE A 29 30.92 -15.28 -2.64
C ILE A 29 30.91 -16.46 -3.61
N LEU A 30 29.71 -16.91 -3.99
CA LEU A 30 29.53 -17.83 -5.11
C LEU A 30 29.72 -17.03 -6.40
N SER A 31 30.97 -16.74 -6.73
CA SER A 31 31.38 -16.34 -8.08
C SER A 31 31.67 -17.59 -8.90
N ASN A 32 30.67 -18.46 -9.08
CA ASN A 32 30.71 -19.43 -10.15
C ASN A 32 29.94 -18.81 -11.32
N GLU A 33 30.67 -18.20 -12.26
CA GLU A 33 30.11 -17.78 -13.54
C GLU A 33 29.69 -19.03 -14.31
N THR A 34 28.46 -19.50 -14.09
CA THR A 34 27.85 -20.56 -14.88
C THR A 34 27.62 -20.02 -16.30
N LYS A 35 28.60 -20.20 -17.19
CA LYS A 35 28.47 -19.81 -18.60
C LYS A 35 27.67 -20.88 -19.34
N SER A 36 26.66 -20.46 -20.10
CA SER A 36 25.93 -21.35 -20.99
C SER A 36 26.85 -21.78 -22.13
N ILE A 37 26.71 -23.02 -22.58
CA ILE A 37 27.38 -23.53 -23.80
C ILE A 37 26.82 -22.80 -25.04
N ASP A 38 25.55 -22.36 -24.99
CA ASP A 38 24.91 -21.60 -26.05
C ASP A 38 25.33 -20.10 -25.97
N PRO A 39 26.06 -19.57 -26.97
CA PRO A 39 26.49 -18.18 -27.00
C PRO A 39 25.31 -17.19 -27.03
N THR A 40 24.18 -17.58 -27.60
CA THR A 40 22.97 -16.75 -27.68
C THR A 40 22.40 -16.46 -26.29
N ILE A 41 22.40 -17.48 -25.42
CA ILE A 41 21.92 -17.35 -24.04
C ILE A 41 22.83 -16.44 -23.22
N ASN A 42 24.15 -16.50 -23.45
CA ASN A 42 25.08 -15.58 -22.80
C ASN A 42 24.83 -14.13 -23.24
N GLN A 43 24.65 -13.88 -24.54
CA GLN A 43 24.30 -12.55 -25.06
C GLN A 43 22.98 -12.02 -24.47
N LEU A 44 21.96 -12.89 -24.33
CA LEU A 44 20.69 -12.51 -23.73
C LEU A 44 20.84 -12.12 -22.25
N LYS A 45 21.65 -12.85 -21.49
CA LYS A 45 21.96 -12.52 -20.09
C LYS A 45 22.67 -11.17 -19.99
N ASP A 46 23.67 -10.91 -20.82
CA ASP A 46 24.43 -9.66 -20.81
C ASP A 46 23.53 -8.45 -21.13
N LEU A 47 22.65 -8.60 -22.12
CA LEU A 47 21.65 -7.58 -22.46
C LEU A 47 20.70 -7.32 -21.29
N TYR A 48 20.22 -8.37 -20.62
CA TYR A 48 19.36 -8.23 -19.45
C TYR A 48 20.08 -7.54 -18.29
N GLU A 49 21.33 -7.90 -18.01
CA GLU A 49 22.14 -7.26 -16.98
C GLU A 49 22.35 -5.77 -17.27
N SER A 50 22.59 -5.40 -18.53
CA SER A 50 22.65 -4.00 -18.97
C SER A 50 21.35 -3.24 -18.67
N VAL A 51 20.18 -3.84 -18.95
CA VAL A 51 18.88 -3.26 -18.61
C VAL A 51 18.73 -3.05 -17.10
N ILE A 52 19.12 -4.04 -16.29
CA ILE A 52 19.08 -3.91 -14.82
C ILE A 52 20.03 -2.81 -14.33
N MET A 53 21.22 -2.69 -14.91
CA MET A 53 22.15 -1.60 -14.57
C MET A 53 21.58 -0.23 -14.95
N ALA A 54 20.91 -0.11 -16.09
CA ALA A 54 20.22 1.12 -16.50
C ALA A 54 19.13 1.49 -15.48
N HIS A 55 18.31 0.53 -15.04
CA HIS A 55 17.28 0.77 -14.02
C HIS A 55 17.87 1.19 -12.67
N LYS A 56 18.95 0.55 -12.20
CA LYS A 56 19.67 0.96 -10.99
C LYS A 56 20.21 2.38 -11.11
N ARG A 57 20.72 2.75 -12.29
CA ARG A 57 21.18 4.12 -12.57
C ARG A 57 20.01 5.12 -12.52
N THR A 58 18.86 4.77 -13.07
CA THR A 58 17.65 5.62 -12.94
C THR A 58 17.28 5.86 -11.48
N VAL A 59 17.34 4.85 -10.62
CA VAL A 59 17.08 5.02 -9.18
C VAL A 59 18.06 6.01 -8.55
N ARG A 60 19.37 5.88 -8.84
CA ARG A 60 20.39 6.82 -8.35
C ARG A 60 20.13 8.24 -8.83
N ASN A 61 19.95 8.44 -10.13
CA ASN A 61 19.64 9.74 -10.71
C ASN A 61 18.37 10.36 -10.09
N SER A 62 17.40 9.54 -9.71
CA SER A 62 16.17 9.99 -9.05
C SER A 62 16.42 10.48 -7.62
N ILE A 63 17.38 9.87 -6.91
CA ILE A 63 17.83 10.33 -5.59
C ILE A 63 18.55 11.67 -5.74
N ASP A 64 19.51 11.77 -6.67
CA ASP A 64 20.29 12.99 -6.92
C ASP A 64 19.38 14.16 -7.34
N PHE A 65 18.39 13.89 -8.20
CA PHE A 65 17.41 14.90 -8.57
C PHE A 65 16.53 15.33 -7.38
N GLY A 66 16.12 14.39 -6.53
CA GLY A 66 15.39 14.68 -5.30
C GLY A 66 16.20 15.50 -4.29
N GLU A 67 17.51 15.27 -4.21
CA GLU A 67 18.44 16.07 -3.42
C GLU A 67 18.50 17.51 -3.93
N TYR A 68 18.67 17.70 -5.24
CA TYR A 68 18.66 19.04 -5.83
C TYR A 68 17.33 19.78 -5.59
N LEU A 69 16.19 19.08 -5.69
CA LEU A 69 14.90 19.64 -5.34
C LEU A 69 14.82 20.04 -3.85
N PHE A 70 15.43 19.27 -2.96
CA PHE A 70 15.51 19.58 -1.54
C PHE A 70 16.32 20.86 -1.30
N GLU A 71 17.49 20.99 -1.92
CA GLU A 71 18.30 22.21 -1.82
C GLU A 71 17.57 23.45 -2.35
N VAL A 72 16.88 23.32 -3.49
CA VAL A 72 16.06 24.40 -4.06
C VAL A 72 14.93 24.78 -3.10
N LYS A 73 14.28 23.80 -2.48
CA LYS A 73 13.23 24.02 -1.49
C LYS A 73 13.75 24.77 -0.25
N GLU A 74 14.93 24.41 0.25
CA GLU A 74 15.56 25.09 1.38
C GLU A 74 15.90 26.55 1.06
N LYS A 75 16.42 26.82 -0.15
CA LYS A 75 16.76 28.19 -0.59
C LYS A 75 15.55 29.12 -0.74
N ILE A 76 14.42 28.57 -1.20
CA ILE A 76 13.19 29.33 -1.47
C ILE A 76 12.38 29.61 -0.18
N GLY A 77 12.58 28.80 0.86
CA GLY A 77 11.89 28.92 2.14
C GLY A 77 10.51 28.25 2.17
N HIS A 78 10.00 28.06 3.39
CA HIS A 78 8.73 27.36 3.64
C HIS A 78 7.55 28.02 2.93
N GLY A 79 6.64 27.22 2.37
CA GLY A 79 5.42 27.68 1.69
C GLY A 79 5.60 28.13 0.23
N ASN A 80 6.81 28.53 -0.18
CA ASN A 80 7.06 29.12 -1.51
C ASN A 80 7.46 28.09 -2.59
N PHE A 81 7.83 26.87 -2.19
CA PHE A 81 8.30 25.84 -3.13
C PHE A 81 7.25 25.42 -4.16
N ILE A 82 5.99 25.19 -3.72
CA ILE A 82 4.92 24.77 -4.65
C ILE A 82 4.60 25.88 -5.68
N PRO A 83 4.35 27.14 -5.25
CA PRO A 83 4.21 28.25 -6.20
C PRO A 83 5.39 28.38 -7.17
N TYR A 84 6.62 28.17 -6.69
CA TYR A 84 7.82 28.24 -7.53
C TYR A 84 7.83 27.17 -8.62
N ILE A 85 7.50 25.92 -8.30
CA ILE A 85 7.43 24.84 -9.31
C ILE A 85 6.31 25.10 -10.31
N GLU A 86 5.10 25.44 -9.86
CA GLU A 86 3.97 25.67 -10.76
C GLU A 86 4.18 26.88 -11.67
N LYS A 87 4.79 27.96 -11.17
CA LYS A 87 5.15 29.14 -11.98
C LYS A 87 6.13 28.80 -13.11
N ASN A 88 7.05 27.86 -12.87
CA ASN A 88 8.10 27.49 -13.82
C ASN A 88 7.84 26.18 -14.58
N LYS A 89 6.66 25.56 -14.41
CA LYS A 89 6.30 24.24 -14.94
C LYS A 89 6.56 24.09 -16.44
N ALA A 90 6.26 25.12 -17.24
CA ALA A 90 6.47 25.10 -18.68
C ALA A 90 7.94 24.96 -19.08
N TYR A 91 8.86 25.57 -18.31
CA TYR A 91 10.30 25.46 -18.54
C TYR A 91 10.88 24.18 -17.94
N LEU A 92 10.44 23.81 -16.74
CA LEU A 92 10.93 22.64 -16.01
C LEU A 92 10.49 21.32 -16.64
N GLY A 93 9.38 21.30 -17.38
CA GLY A 93 8.83 20.07 -17.97
C GLY A 93 8.22 19.10 -16.95
N PHE A 94 8.06 19.51 -15.69
CA PHE A 94 7.44 18.72 -14.64
C PHE A 94 6.58 19.57 -13.70
N ASP A 95 5.65 18.92 -13.01
CA ASP A 95 4.69 19.58 -12.12
C ASP A 95 5.01 19.35 -10.62
N ARG A 96 4.19 19.95 -9.74
CA ARG A 96 4.28 19.75 -8.29
C ARG A 96 4.26 18.27 -7.90
N ARG A 97 3.49 17.42 -8.58
CA ARG A 97 3.35 16.01 -8.21
C ARG A 97 4.64 15.25 -8.47
N THR A 98 5.27 15.50 -9.61
CA THR A 98 6.58 14.96 -9.96
C THR A 98 7.64 15.43 -8.97
N ALA A 99 7.72 16.74 -8.70
CA ALA A 99 8.65 17.28 -7.70
C ALA A 99 8.48 16.64 -6.32
N SER A 100 7.23 16.48 -5.87
CA SER A 100 6.90 15.84 -4.58
C SER A 100 7.33 14.37 -4.55
N THR A 101 7.21 13.66 -5.68
CA THR A 101 7.61 12.25 -5.80
C THR A 101 9.12 12.08 -5.63
N TYR A 102 9.90 12.91 -6.31
CA TYR A 102 11.36 12.85 -6.22
C TYR A 102 11.89 13.34 -4.87
N LEU A 103 11.27 14.34 -4.25
CA LEU A 103 11.55 14.70 -2.85
C LEU A 103 11.32 13.51 -1.91
N ARG A 104 10.22 12.77 -2.09
CA ARG A 104 9.96 11.53 -1.34
C ARG A 104 11.07 10.50 -1.54
N ILE A 105 11.49 10.29 -2.77
CA ILE A 105 12.59 9.35 -3.09
C ILE A 105 13.87 9.75 -2.34
N TYR A 106 14.20 11.04 -2.29
CA TYR A 106 15.34 11.53 -1.53
C TYR A 106 15.20 11.37 -0.01
N TYR A 107 14.02 11.65 0.56
CA TYR A 107 13.77 11.47 1.99
C TYR A 107 13.96 10.00 2.43
N TYR A 108 13.65 9.05 1.54
CA TYR A 108 13.83 7.61 1.77
C TYR A 108 15.06 7.02 1.04
N ARG A 109 16.06 7.85 0.67
CA ARG A 109 17.22 7.42 -0.16
C ARG A 109 17.95 6.18 0.38
N GLU A 110 18.11 6.08 1.70
CA GLU A 110 18.77 4.94 2.33
C GLU A 110 18.03 3.62 2.13
N LEU A 111 16.69 3.68 2.07
CA LEU A 111 15.84 2.54 1.81
C LEU A 111 15.88 2.12 0.33
N VAL A 112 15.97 3.09 -0.58
CA VAL A 112 15.81 2.84 -2.02
C VAL A 112 17.11 2.68 -2.80
N LYS A 113 18.27 3.01 -2.23
CA LYS A 113 19.59 2.93 -2.91
C LYS A 113 19.92 1.54 -3.49
N GLY A 114 19.35 0.48 -2.90
CA GLY A 114 19.57 -0.91 -3.32
C GLY A 114 18.57 -1.46 -4.35
N CYS A 115 17.55 -0.67 -4.72
CA CYS A 115 16.48 -1.15 -5.60
C CYS A 115 16.98 -1.48 -7.01
N LYS A 116 16.41 -2.53 -7.59
CA LYS A 116 16.67 -2.93 -8.97
C LYS A 116 16.04 -1.98 -9.97
N ASN A 117 14.91 -1.35 -9.62
CA ASN A 117 14.18 -0.43 -10.47
C ASN A 117 13.31 0.54 -9.65
N MET A 118 12.74 1.53 -10.35
CA MET A 118 11.89 2.57 -9.74
C MET A 118 10.58 2.04 -9.15
N ALA A 119 9.98 1.00 -9.74
CA ALA A 119 8.73 0.43 -9.23
C ALA A 119 8.94 -0.20 -7.85
N GLU A 120 10.07 -0.90 -7.67
CA GLU A 120 10.49 -1.43 -6.38
C GLU A 120 10.74 -0.31 -5.36
N ALA A 121 11.45 0.75 -5.75
CA ALA A 121 11.69 1.91 -4.88
C ALA A 121 10.38 2.55 -4.40
N VAL A 122 9.44 2.83 -5.31
CA VAL A 122 8.14 3.43 -4.96
C VAL A 122 7.33 2.50 -4.06
N ARG A 123 7.38 1.18 -4.29
CA ARG A 123 6.71 0.20 -3.44
C ARG A 123 7.28 0.21 -2.03
N LEU A 124 8.61 0.18 -1.87
CA LEU A 124 9.26 0.21 -0.56
C LEU A 124 8.89 1.48 0.21
N ILE A 125 8.89 2.64 -0.44
CA ILE A 125 8.47 3.90 0.18
C ILE A 125 7.02 3.78 0.68
N LYS A 126 6.10 3.28 -0.16
CA LYS A 126 4.69 3.12 0.24
C LYS A 126 4.52 2.14 1.41
N THR A 127 5.26 1.04 1.41
CA THR A 127 5.25 0.06 2.51
C THR A 127 5.73 0.71 3.81
N GLN A 128 6.80 1.52 3.73
CA GLN A 128 7.33 2.25 4.89
C GLN A 128 6.37 3.34 5.40
N GLU A 129 5.70 4.07 4.49
CA GLU A 129 4.73 5.11 4.84
C GLU A 129 3.43 4.54 5.45
N ASN A 130 2.95 3.41 4.93
CA ASN A 130 1.65 2.85 5.32
C ASN A 130 1.73 1.85 6.48
N GLY A 131 2.93 1.44 6.92
CA GLY A 131 3.11 0.50 8.03
C GLY A 131 2.50 -0.90 7.82
N LEU A 132 2.16 -1.30 6.59
CA LEU A 132 1.44 -2.54 6.28
C LEU A 132 2.19 -3.42 5.24
N PRO A 133 2.11 -4.76 5.34
CA PRO A 133 2.92 -5.70 4.57
C PRO A 133 2.45 -5.90 3.12
N GLN A 134 3.27 -6.68 2.40
CA GLN A 134 3.44 -6.91 0.96
C GLN A 134 2.21 -7.46 0.15
N PRO A 135 2.32 -7.57 -1.20
CA PRO A 135 1.30 -7.19 -2.20
C PRO A 135 0.22 -8.24 -2.55
N GLU A 136 0.01 -9.27 -1.73
CA GLU A 136 -0.88 -10.38 -2.10
C GLU A 136 -2.37 -10.13 -1.84
N GLN A 137 -2.73 -9.01 -1.20
CA GLN A 137 -4.12 -8.63 -0.99
C GLN A 137 -4.38 -7.24 -1.54
N ARG A 138 -4.55 -7.14 -2.86
CA ARG A 138 -5.23 -5.99 -3.44
C ARG A 138 -6.71 -6.08 -3.11
N VAL A 139 -7.09 -5.72 -1.88
CA VAL A 139 -8.40 -5.11 -1.68
C VAL A 139 -8.25 -3.71 -2.24
N GLU A 140 -8.98 -3.37 -3.30
CA GLU A 140 -8.99 -2.00 -3.83
C GLU A 140 -9.49 -1.05 -2.72
N ILE A 141 -8.55 -0.38 -2.04
CA ILE A 141 -8.88 0.71 -1.13
C ILE A 141 -8.87 1.99 -1.98
N GLU A 142 -10.05 2.55 -2.19
CA GLU A 142 -10.26 3.78 -2.96
C GLU A 142 -9.44 4.94 -2.34
N ILE A 143 -8.48 5.48 -3.10
CA ILE A 143 -7.44 6.43 -2.63
C ILE A 143 -7.96 7.88 -2.59
N ASN A 144 -9.18 8.05 -2.10
CA ASN A 144 -9.75 9.33 -1.70
C ASN A 144 -10.92 9.00 -0.78
N PRO A 145 -10.79 9.12 0.56
CA PRO A 145 -11.98 9.35 1.34
C PRO A 145 -12.43 10.75 0.94
N LYS A 146 -13.25 10.85 -0.11
CA LYS A 146 -14.13 12.01 -0.22
C LYS A 146 -14.86 12.00 1.10
N LEU A 147 -14.60 12.98 1.96
CA LEU A 147 -15.44 13.28 3.10
C LEU A 147 -16.83 13.60 2.56
N THR A 148 -17.59 12.55 2.26
CA THR A 148 -19.04 12.60 2.19
C THR A 148 -19.50 12.38 3.61
N THR A 149 -19.11 13.28 4.51
CA THR A 149 -19.70 13.35 5.84
C THR A 149 -21.21 13.32 5.64
N TYR A 150 -21.85 12.36 6.30
CA TYR A 150 -23.28 12.15 6.18
C TYR A 150 -24.03 13.45 6.45
N LYS A 151 -25.07 13.71 5.66
CA LYS A 151 -25.99 14.84 5.88
C LYS A 151 -27.41 14.30 5.89
N TYR A 152 -28.08 14.39 7.04
CA TYR A 152 -29.46 13.93 7.24
C TYR A 152 -30.43 14.45 6.16
N SER A 153 -30.37 15.75 5.84
CA SER A 153 -31.22 16.37 4.82
C SER A 153 -31.05 15.76 3.43
N LYS A 154 -29.83 15.31 3.09
CA LYS A 154 -29.53 14.64 1.83
C LYS A 154 -30.00 13.18 1.87
N GLY A 155 -29.77 12.47 2.98
CA GLY A 155 -30.29 11.12 3.20
C GLY A 155 -31.81 11.04 3.06
N LYS A 156 -32.53 11.97 3.70
CA LYS A 156 -34.00 12.07 3.62
C LYS A 156 -34.49 12.25 2.18
N LYS A 157 -33.91 13.18 1.42
CA LYS A 157 -34.27 13.41 0.01
C LYS A 157 -34.04 12.16 -0.85
N LEU A 158 -32.87 11.52 -0.70
CA LEU A 158 -32.54 10.31 -1.44
C LEU A 158 -33.48 9.14 -1.08
N TYR A 159 -33.86 9.00 0.19
CA TYR A 159 -34.80 7.99 0.64
C TYR A 159 -36.22 8.21 0.06
N THR A 160 -36.69 9.46 -0.03
CA THR A 160 -37.98 9.77 -0.67
C THR A 160 -37.99 9.33 -2.13
N ILE A 161 -36.93 9.66 -2.88
CA ILE A 161 -36.79 9.25 -4.28
C ILE A 161 -36.73 7.72 -4.38
N PHE A 162 -35.96 7.07 -3.51
CA PHE A 162 -35.87 5.60 -3.44
C PHE A 162 -37.22 4.93 -3.16
N LYS A 163 -38.07 5.53 -2.31
CA LYS A 163 -39.44 5.05 -2.09
C LYS A 163 -40.31 5.23 -3.32
N GLN A 164 -40.24 6.40 -3.97
CA GLN A 164 -41.00 6.71 -5.19
C GLN A 164 -40.60 5.80 -6.36
N SER A 165 -39.34 5.39 -6.44
CA SER A 165 -38.83 4.45 -7.46
C SER A 165 -39.14 2.98 -7.16
N GLY A 166 -40.09 2.70 -6.27
CA GLY A 166 -40.46 1.32 -5.89
C GLY A 166 -39.37 0.57 -5.15
N LYS A 167 -38.50 1.27 -4.41
CA LYS A 167 -37.33 0.71 -3.71
C LYS A 167 -36.30 0.04 -4.64
N SER A 168 -36.29 0.45 -5.91
CA SER A 168 -35.25 0.02 -6.87
C SER A 168 -33.92 0.71 -6.59
N LYS A 169 -32.83 -0.05 -6.65
CA LYS A 169 -31.45 0.47 -6.55
C LYS A 169 -30.94 1.05 -7.88
N LYS A 170 -31.67 0.85 -8.98
CA LYS A 170 -31.27 1.31 -10.32
C LYS A 170 -31.20 2.84 -10.34
N GLY A 171 -30.05 3.40 -10.70
CA GLY A 171 -29.82 4.86 -10.75
C GLY A 171 -29.16 5.46 -9.50
N PHE A 172 -28.90 4.68 -8.46
CA PHE A 172 -28.14 5.13 -7.28
C PHE A 172 -26.71 4.61 -7.31
N ASN A 173 -25.74 5.48 -7.02
CA ASN A 173 -24.35 5.07 -6.79
C ASN A 173 -24.15 4.58 -5.35
N LYS A 174 -22.99 3.98 -5.06
CA LYS A 174 -22.67 3.43 -3.72
C LYS A 174 -22.86 4.47 -2.61
N ILE A 175 -22.37 5.70 -2.80
CA ILE A 175 -22.49 6.80 -1.84
C ILE A 175 -23.96 7.15 -1.57
N HIS A 176 -24.81 7.19 -2.59
CA HIS A 176 -26.23 7.46 -2.42
C HIS A 176 -26.91 6.35 -1.63
N LEU A 177 -26.55 5.09 -1.89
CA LEU A 177 -27.05 3.95 -1.13
C LEU A 177 -26.59 3.98 0.32
N ASP A 178 -25.36 4.41 0.60
CA ASP A 178 -24.84 4.58 1.95
C ASP A 178 -25.58 5.70 2.71
N PHE A 179 -25.88 6.82 2.05
CA PHE A 179 -26.71 7.89 2.62
C PHE A 179 -28.14 7.45 2.91
N ILE A 180 -28.73 6.62 2.03
CA ILE A 180 -30.07 6.05 2.24
C ILE A 180 -30.03 5.09 3.43
N ARG A 181 -29.01 4.22 3.50
CA ARG A 181 -28.84 3.26 4.61
C ARG A 181 -28.72 3.98 5.94
N GLN A 182 -27.82 4.95 6.06
CA GLN A 182 -27.63 5.72 7.30
C GLN A 182 -28.90 6.46 7.72
N PHE A 183 -29.65 7.03 6.77
CA PHE A 183 -30.96 7.63 7.07
C PHE A 183 -31.96 6.62 7.65
N ILE A 184 -32.05 5.43 7.06
CA ILE A 184 -32.96 4.39 7.56
C ILE A 184 -32.55 3.91 8.96
N GLU A 185 -31.25 3.73 9.19
CA GLU A 185 -30.69 3.33 10.49
C GLU A 185 -31.00 4.37 11.57
N GLU A 186 -30.80 5.67 11.29
CA GLU A 186 -31.13 6.75 12.22
C GLU A 186 -32.62 6.83 12.54
N GLU A 187 -33.50 6.69 11.53
CA GLU A 187 -34.94 6.72 11.76
C GLU A 187 -35.41 5.48 12.54
N LEU A 188 -34.82 4.31 12.28
CA LEU A 188 -35.10 3.09 13.05
C LEU A 188 -34.67 3.25 14.51
N GLN A 189 -33.50 3.83 14.74
CA GLN A 189 -32.99 4.08 16.09
C GLN A 189 -33.91 5.05 16.86
N LYS A 190 -34.28 6.18 16.27
CA LYS A 190 -35.20 7.15 16.88
C LYS A 190 -36.53 6.53 17.28
N GLU A 191 -37.08 5.68 16.41
CA GLU A 191 -38.36 5.03 16.68
C GLU A 191 -38.23 3.96 17.78
N ASN A 192 -37.14 3.19 17.79
CA ASN A 192 -36.84 2.25 18.87
C ASN A 192 -36.66 2.95 20.22
N GLU A 193 -35.96 4.08 20.26
CA GLU A 193 -35.79 4.88 21.48
C GLU A 193 -37.15 5.37 21.99
N ARG A 194 -38.03 5.86 21.10
CA ARG A 194 -39.40 6.25 21.46
C ARG A 194 -40.21 5.09 22.05
N TYR A 195 -40.17 3.92 21.43
CA TYR A 195 -40.86 2.74 21.94
C TYR A 195 -40.30 2.29 23.28
N ASN A 196 -38.98 2.24 23.43
CA ASN A 196 -38.33 1.85 24.68
C ASN A 196 -38.65 2.80 25.82
N ASN A 197 -38.67 4.11 25.56
CA ASN A 197 -39.08 5.11 26.55
C ASN A 197 -40.53 4.87 26.97
N LYS A 198 -41.45 4.68 26.02
CA LYS A 198 -42.86 4.39 26.32
C LYS A 198 -43.04 3.11 27.12
N VAL A 199 -42.29 2.06 26.80
CA VAL A 199 -42.30 0.79 27.57
C VAL A 199 -41.73 1.00 28.97
N SER A 200 -40.69 1.80 29.11
CA SER A 200 -40.09 2.15 30.40
C SER A 200 -41.09 2.88 31.29
N ASP A 201 -41.82 3.86 30.74
CA ASP A 201 -42.85 4.62 31.46
C ASP A 201 -43.96 3.69 31.96
N LEU A 202 -44.51 2.85 31.08
CA LEU A 202 -45.55 1.88 31.45
C LEU A 202 -45.08 0.87 32.51
N LYS A 203 -43.81 0.44 32.44
CA LYS A 203 -43.21 -0.42 33.47
C LYS A 203 -43.04 0.31 34.80
N SER A 204 -42.78 1.62 34.77
CA SER A 204 -42.72 2.45 35.97
C SER A 204 -44.11 2.54 36.62
N ASP A 205 -45.14 2.84 35.83
CA ASP A 205 -46.52 2.92 36.29
C ASP A 205 -46.97 1.61 36.94
N LEU A 206 -46.63 0.46 36.32
CA LEU A 206 -46.91 -0.88 36.88
C LEU A 206 -46.22 -1.16 38.22
N LYS A 207 -45.10 -0.49 38.55
CA LYS A 207 -44.44 -0.64 39.86
C LYS A 207 -45.10 0.19 40.96
N HIS A 208 -45.91 1.18 40.58
CA HIS A 208 -46.64 2.05 41.49
C HIS A 208 -48.09 1.60 41.74
N LEU A 209 -48.55 0.58 41.01
CA LEU A 209 -49.75 -0.20 41.29
C LEU A 209 -49.41 -1.40 42.18
#